data_AF-A0A2G9U9W9-F1
#
_entry.id   AF-A0A2G9U9W9-F1
#
_cell.length_a   1.000
_cell.length_b   1.000
_cell.length_c   1.000
_cell.angle_alpha   90.00
_cell.angle_beta   90.00
_cell.angle_gamma   90.00
#
_symmetry.space_group_name_H-M   'P 1'
#
loop_
_entity.id
_entity.type
_entity.pdbx_description
1 polymer ?
#
loop_
_entity_poly.entity_id
_entity_poly.type
_entity_poly.pdbx_seq_one_letter_code
_entity_poly.pdbx_strand_id
1 'polypeptide(L)'
;MTSSVLLFAALWTMTAAQVLTPSLLTISHRKPIRASSTCGEHNGQPINEVYCSLTGSTQYSPLNYYSYQDDPTNPLAYREMRQEREAFIQGGHGCGHCMAGTENAHPAENMVDGNTSWWQSPPLSRGMEFNHVNITIDLEQQFGMESLSPISEDDRVVCRSDLAGIHPLENAEMVIKILEHRPSRFKFSSSEALQNFTRATNVRIRLLGTRTLQGHLMHLNDRTDPTVTRRDFTEGVNCNKCVFGYYRQDGVQWNDTMPCKLCNCDPVGTEDGICDQHSGQCMCKDGFVGEKCDQCDIGYYGYPNCKGGSRLEACSCLIDGAKGQACDSKGQCYCKGNFEGERCDRCKPNFYNFPACEECNCHPAGVTPDFAGCDKVQPGELCSCRKNVDGRICDQCKPTFWDLQYHHADGCIECDCNLNGTLAMLNTCDLK
;
A
#
# COMPACT_ATOMS: atom_id res chain seq x y z
N MET A 1 24.16 -69.35 76.90
CA MET A 1 23.60 -69.50 75.54
C MET A 1 22.38 -68.59 75.43
N THR A 2 22.56 -67.41 74.89
CA THR A 2 21.47 -66.56 74.38
C THR A 2 22.02 -65.92 73.11
N SER A 3 21.53 -66.42 71.98
CA SER A 3 21.83 -65.93 70.64
C SER A 3 20.71 -64.96 70.27
N SER A 4 21.04 -63.75 69.82
CA SER A 4 20.08 -62.84 69.19
C SER A 4 20.81 -61.95 68.18
N VAL A 5 20.78 -62.48 66.96
CA VAL A 5 20.94 -61.92 65.62
C VAL A 5 20.87 -60.39 65.53
N LEU A 6 21.97 -59.77 65.09
CA LEU A 6 22.00 -58.40 64.56
C LEU A 6 21.56 -58.43 63.09
N LEU A 7 20.36 -57.92 62.81
CA LEU A 7 19.87 -57.62 61.47
C LEU A 7 20.58 -56.37 60.93
N PHE A 8 21.45 -56.53 59.93
CA PHE A 8 21.94 -55.40 59.13
C PHE A 8 20.85 -54.99 58.13
N ALA A 9 20.14 -53.91 58.44
CA ALA A 9 19.30 -53.22 57.45
C ALA A 9 20.21 -52.39 56.54
N ALA A 10 20.49 -52.88 55.33
CA ALA A 10 21.09 -52.08 54.28
C ALA A 10 20.05 -51.08 53.77
N LEU A 11 20.05 -49.86 54.32
CA LEU A 11 19.34 -48.73 53.70
C LEU A 11 20.06 -48.40 52.39
N TRP A 12 19.54 -48.91 51.28
CA TRP A 12 19.85 -48.39 49.95
C TRP A 12 19.24 -46.99 49.86
N THR A 13 20.06 -45.96 50.03
CA THR A 13 19.68 -44.61 49.60
C THR A 13 19.59 -44.63 48.08
N MET A 14 18.37 -44.67 47.55
CA MET A 14 18.10 -44.37 46.16
C MET A 14 18.48 -42.90 45.93
N THR A 15 19.72 -42.66 45.50
CA THR A 15 20.13 -41.36 44.97
C THR A 15 19.37 -41.14 43.66
N ALA A 16 18.23 -40.47 43.74
CA ALA A 16 17.57 -39.93 42.57
C ALA A 16 18.45 -38.83 42.00
N ALA A 17 19.36 -39.19 41.08
CA ALA A 17 20.10 -38.23 40.28
C ALA A 17 19.09 -37.54 39.34
N GLN A 18 18.59 -36.38 39.77
CA GLN A 18 17.81 -35.52 38.90
C GLN A 18 18.78 -34.80 37.95
N VAL A 19 18.57 -34.95 36.65
CA VAL A 19 19.27 -34.15 35.64
C VAL A 19 18.69 -32.74 35.72
N LEU A 20 19.42 -31.83 36.37
CA LEU A 20 19.08 -30.42 36.43
C LEU A 20 19.36 -29.80 35.06
N THR A 21 18.32 -29.51 34.29
CA THR A 21 18.44 -28.69 33.07
C THR A 21 18.45 -27.21 33.46
N PRO A 22 19.52 -26.44 33.21
CA PRO A 22 19.54 -25.01 33.49
C PRO A 22 18.47 -24.27 32.68
N SER A 23 18.06 -23.11 33.17
CA SER A 23 17.15 -22.22 32.44
C SER A 23 17.74 -21.81 31.09
N LEU A 24 16.88 -21.52 30.10
CA LEU A 24 17.32 -20.93 28.84
C LEU A 24 18.05 -19.61 29.15
N LEU A 25 19.33 -19.54 28.82
CA LEU A 25 20.19 -18.38 29.05
C LEU A 25 20.79 -17.92 27.73
N THR A 26 20.71 -16.62 27.45
CA THR A 26 21.44 -15.99 26.33
C THR A 26 22.91 -15.84 26.72
N ILE A 27 23.74 -16.77 26.27
CA ILE A 27 25.15 -16.87 26.65
C ILE A 27 26.01 -15.67 26.21
N SER A 28 25.55 -14.90 25.23
CA SER A 28 26.27 -13.76 24.64
C SER A 28 26.04 -12.43 25.38
N HIS A 29 24.96 -12.29 26.16
CA HIS A 29 24.58 -11.01 26.74
C HIS A 29 25.68 -10.43 27.65
N ARG A 30 26.12 -9.21 27.34
CA ARG A 30 27.22 -8.47 27.99
C ARG A 30 28.57 -9.21 28.03
N LYS A 31 28.80 -10.16 27.11
CA LYS A 31 30.12 -10.78 26.94
C LYS A 31 31.03 -9.89 26.10
N PRO A 32 32.36 -9.93 26.32
CA PRO A 32 33.30 -9.22 25.46
C PRO A 32 33.20 -9.77 24.03
N ILE A 33 33.05 -8.87 23.06
CA ILE A 33 32.96 -9.17 21.63
C ILE A 33 33.94 -8.29 20.87
N ARG A 34 34.57 -8.82 19.82
CA ARG A 34 35.53 -8.08 18.99
C ARG A 34 35.22 -8.27 17.51
N ALA A 35 35.10 -7.17 16.78
CA ALA A 35 35.08 -7.16 15.32
C ALA A 35 36.47 -6.81 14.77
N SER A 36 36.87 -7.43 13.66
CA SER A 36 38.16 -7.12 13.01
C SER A 36 38.22 -5.71 12.43
N SER A 37 37.07 -5.13 12.10
CA SER A 37 36.96 -3.78 11.56
C SER A 37 35.58 -3.21 11.86
N THR A 38 35.51 -1.94 12.23
CA THR A 38 34.27 -1.22 12.55
C THR A 38 34.30 0.13 11.83
N CYS A 39 33.14 0.63 11.41
CA CYS A 39 33.05 1.95 10.77
C CYS A 39 33.45 3.09 11.74
N GLY A 40 33.78 4.24 11.17
CA GLY A 40 34.02 5.47 11.95
C GLY A 40 35.41 5.60 12.58
N GLU A 41 36.32 4.65 12.33
CA GLU A 41 37.71 4.69 12.79
C GLU A 41 38.68 4.16 11.71
N HIS A 42 39.84 4.81 11.57
CA HIS A 42 40.95 4.34 10.76
C HIS A 42 42.29 4.58 11.48
N ASN A 43 43.08 3.52 11.68
CA ASN A 43 44.38 3.56 12.37
C ASN A 43 44.36 4.23 13.77
N GLY A 44 43.34 3.98 14.59
CA GLY A 44 43.23 4.58 15.92
C GLY A 44 42.65 5.99 15.94
N GLN A 45 42.33 6.56 14.77
CA GLN A 45 41.78 7.92 14.64
C GLN A 45 40.31 7.86 14.20
N PRO A 46 39.42 8.61 14.86
CA PRO A 46 38.04 8.76 14.42
C PRO A 46 37.98 9.39 13.02
N ILE A 47 37.15 8.82 12.16
CA ILE A 47 36.87 9.37 10.83
C ILE A 47 35.35 9.45 10.63
N ASN A 48 34.90 10.43 9.86
CA ASN A 48 33.49 10.55 9.51
C ASN A 48 33.22 9.77 8.21
N GLU A 49 32.43 8.70 8.30
CA GLU A 49 32.09 7.87 7.16
C GLU A 49 30.63 7.96 6.77
N VAL A 50 30.37 7.94 5.47
CA VAL A 50 29.02 7.89 4.94
C VAL A 50 28.66 6.44 4.65
N TYR A 51 27.50 6.01 5.12
CA TYR A 51 26.85 4.78 4.71
C TYR A 51 25.47 5.09 4.15
N CYS A 52 24.98 4.27 3.22
CA CYS A 52 23.68 4.45 2.59
C CYS A 52 22.90 3.13 2.59
N SER A 53 21.62 3.19 2.92
CA SER A 53 20.70 2.06 2.88
C SER A 53 20.00 1.97 1.51
N LEU A 54 19.97 0.76 0.97
CA LEU A 54 19.35 0.44 -0.32
C LEU A 54 17.82 0.42 -0.26
N THR A 55 17.25 0.36 0.94
CA THR A 55 15.82 0.30 1.26
C THR A 55 15.22 1.66 1.66
N GLY A 56 16.06 2.70 1.82
CA GLY A 56 15.66 4.03 2.30
C GLY A 56 15.27 5.05 1.23
N SER A 57 14.77 4.63 0.06
CA SER A 57 14.47 5.55 -1.05
C SER A 57 13.16 6.33 -0.92
N THR A 58 12.33 5.96 0.04
CA THR A 58 11.00 6.55 0.22
C THR A 58 10.95 7.26 1.56
N GLN A 59 10.49 8.53 1.57
CA GLN A 59 9.85 9.13 2.76
C GLN A 59 8.52 8.41 3.11
N TYR A 60 8.38 7.13 2.79
CA TYR A 60 7.16 6.36 2.84
C TYR A 60 7.49 4.87 2.98
N SER A 61 7.95 4.47 4.16
CA SER A 61 7.77 3.09 4.60
C SER A 61 6.34 2.97 5.15
N PRO A 62 5.42 2.21 4.52
CA PRO A 62 4.04 2.08 4.98
C PRO A 62 3.90 1.23 6.26
N LEU A 63 5.01 0.75 6.84
CA LEU A 63 4.97 -0.17 8.00
C LEU A 63 5.27 0.49 9.35
N ASN A 64 5.51 1.80 9.43
CA ASN A 64 5.67 2.50 10.72
C ASN A 64 4.44 3.31 11.16
N TYR A 65 3.23 3.03 10.64
CA TYR A 65 2.02 3.75 11.06
C TYR A 65 1.35 3.20 12.34
N TYR A 66 1.86 2.13 12.98
CA TYR A 66 1.23 1.60 14.19
C TYR A 66 2.16 1.49 15.40
N SER A 67 1.71 2.16 16.48
CA SER A 67 2.39 2.47 17.75
C SER A 67 3.53 3.47 17.56
N TYR A 68 3.54 4.64 18.19
CA TYR A 68 3.64 4.81 19.63
C TYR A 68 2.78 5.97 20.15
N GLN A 69 2.17 5.76 21.32
CA GLN A 69 1.68 6.84 22.16
C GLN A 69 2.89 7.62 22.70
N ASP A 70 2.83 8.95 22.62
CA ASP A 70 3.80 9.86 23.24
C ASP A 70 3.95 9.56 24.74
N ASP A 71 5.04 8.90 25.12
CA ASP A 71 5.50 8.84 26.50
C ASP A 71 6.78 9.69 26.63
N PRO A 72 6.68 10.91 27.19
CA PRO A 72 7.83 11.79 27.38
C PRO A 72 8.86 11.27 28.39
N THR A 73 8.62 10.12 29.02
CA THR A 73 9.53 9.52 30.01
C THR A 73 10.45 8.43 29.45
N ASN A 74 10.30 8.03 28.18
CA ASN A 74 11.12 6.95 27.60
C ASN A 74 12.35 7.50 26.82
N PRO A 75 13.58 7.41 27.37
CA PRO A 75 14.79 7.89 26.70
C PRO A 75 15.20 7.07 25.45
N LEU A 76 14.64 5.88 25.22
CA LEU A 76 14.94 5.06 24.03
C LEU A 76 14.30 5.65 22.76
N ALA A 77 13.08 6.20 22.86
CA ALA A 77 12.37 6.84 21.74
C ALA A 77 13.09 8.11 21.23
N TYR A 78 13.80 8.81 22.10
CA TYR A 78 14.59 10.00 21.73
C TYR A 78 15.87 9.69 20.94
N ARG A 79 16.45 8.49 21.07
CA ARG A 79 17.61 8.07 20.26
C ARG A 79 17.21 7.77 18.82
N GLU A 80 16.10 7.06 18.63
CA GLU A 80 15.56 6.71 17.31
C GLU A 80 15.18 7.98 16.52
N MET A 81 14.49 8.95 17.15
CA MET A 81 14.14 10.23 16.52
C MET A 81 15.34 11.13 16.16
N ARG A 82 16.48 11.02 16.85
CA ARG A 82 17.68 11.81 16.50
C ARG A 82 18.41 11.23 15.29
N GLN A 83 18.44 9.92 15.16
CA GLN A 83 19.08 9.23 14.04
C GLN A 83 18.34 9.49 12.72
N GLU A 84 17.01 9.62 12.76
CA GLU A 84 16.19 10.09 11.63
C GLU A 84 16.49 11.54 11.22
N ARG A 85 16.93 12.41 12.14
CA ARG A 85 17.19 13.84 11.85
C ARG A 85 18.53 14.05 11.14
N GLU A 86 19.47 13.12 11.26
CA GLU A 86 20.77 13.15 10.57
C GLU A 86 20.78 12.30 9.29
N ALA A 87 19.73 11.50 9.06
CA ALA A 87 19.54 10.80 7.82
C ALA A 87 19.21 11.79 6.69
N PHE A 88 19.89 11.66 5.55
CA PHE A 88 19.64 12.48 4.37
C PHE A 88 19.43 11.60 3.14
N ILE A 89 18.69 12.12 2.15
CA ILE A 89 18.43 11.40 0.91
C ILE A 89 19.47 11.81 -0.14
N GLN A 90 20.28 10.85 -0.60
CA GLN A 90 21.22 11.06 -1.71
C GLN A 90 20.93 10.03 -2.81
N GLY A 91 20.46 10.51 -3.96
CA GLY A 91 20.18 9.65 -5.11
C GLY A 91 19.07 8.62 -4.89
N GLY A 92 18.10 8.90 -4.00
CA GLY A 92 17.06 7.95 -3.63
C GLY A 92 17.53 6.88 -2.66
N HIS A 93 18.55 7.13 -1.84
CA HIS A 93 18.93 6.25 -0.74
C HIS A 93 19.00 7.05 0.56
N GLY A 94 18.51 6.48 1.65
CA GLY A 94 18.67 7.04 2.99
C GLY A 94 20.09 6.81 3.47
N CYS A 95 20.85 7.88 3.66
CA CYS A 95 22.25 7.84 4.07
C CYS A 95 22.44 8.44 5.47
N GLY A 96 23.45 7.95 6.18
CA GLY A 96 23.82 8.42 7.51
C GLY A 96 25.33 8.46 7.69
N HIS A 97 25.75 8.95 8.86
CA HIS A 97 27.16 9.08 9.24
C HIS A 97 27.54 8.07 10.32
N CYS A 98 28.75 7.51 10.21
CA CYS A 98 29.36 6.70 11.26
C CYS A 98 30.68 7.34 11.73
N MET A 99 30.82 7.56 13.04
CA MET A 99 32.03 8.13 13.64
C MET A 99 32.28 7.53 15.02
N ALA A 100 33.46 6.93 15.22
CA ALA A 100 33.82 6.31 16.48
C ALA A 100 33.92 7.33 17.62
N GLY A 101 33.48 6.93 18.82
CA GLY A 101 33.50 7.78 20.02
C GLY A 101 32.40 8.85 20.08
N THR A 102 31.45 8.84 19.15
CA THR A 102 30.30 9.78 19.12
C THR A 102 28.96 9.07 19.35
N GLU A 103 27.86 9.81 19.39
CA GLU A 103 26.49 9.23 19.43
C GLU A 103 26.18 8.38 18.19
N ASN A 104 26.90 8.58 17.08
CA ASN A 104 26.75 7.86 15.81
C ASN A 104 27.76 6.71 15.65
N ALA A 105 28.28 6.20 16.77
CA ALA A 105 29.18 5.07 16.77
C ALA A 105 28.40 3.75 16.76
N HIS A 106 28.86 2.79 15.96
CA HIS A 106 28.28 1.44 15.86
C HIS A 106 29.28 0.36 16.28
N PRO A 107 29.72 0.35 17.55
CA PRO A 107 30.77 -0.54 18.02
C PRO A 107 30.29 -1.98 18.21
N ALA A 108 31.22 -2.93 18.34
CA ALA A 108 30.90 -4.36 18.35
C ALA A 108 30.03 -4.77 19.56
N GLU A 109 30.17 -4.04 20.66
CA GLU A 109 29.44 -4.21 21.92
C GLU A 109 27.92 -4.09 21.73
N ASN A 110 27.47 -3.34 20.73
CA ASN A 110 26.04 -3.22 20.39
C ASN A 110 25.41 -4.57 20.00
N MET A 111 26.19 -5.56 19.55
CA MET A 111 25.65 -6.89 19.21
C MET A 111 25.20 -7.70 20.43
N VAL A 112 25.61 -7.32 21.64
CA VAL A 112 25.43 -8.10 22.86
C VAL A 112 24.87 -7.27 24.03
N ASP A 113 24.50 -6.02 23.77
CA ASP A 113 24.01 -5.07 24.78
C ASP A 113 22.52 -5.28 25.13
N GLY A 114 21.77 -5.98 24.26
CA GLY A 114 20.35 -6.25 24.42
C GLY A 114 19.43 -5.11 24.00
N ASN A 115 19.95 -4.08 23.33
CA ASN A 115 19.18 -2.93 22.82
C ASN A 115 18.94 -3.06 21.30
N THR A 116 18.29 -2.04 20.72
CA THR A 116 18.10 -1.87 19.27
C THR A 116 19.33 -1.30 18.54
N SER A 117 20.42 -1.06 19.27
CA SER A 117 21.69 -0.61 18.70
C SER A 117 22.32 -1.72 17.83
N TRP A 118 23.01 -1.34 16.77
CA TRP A 118 23.70 -2.31 15.89
C TRP A 118 25.19 -2.00 15.77
N TRP A 119 25.94 -3.03 15.38
CA TRP A 119 27.33 -2.92 14.93
C TRP A 119 27.38 -2.78 13.41
N GLN A 120 28.32 -1.99 12.90
CA GLN A 120 28.47 -1.73 11.47
C GLN A 120 29.93 -1.88 11.01
N SER A 121 30.15 -2.69 9.96
CA SER A 121 31.46 -2.80 9.31
C SER A 121 31.80 -1.54 8.49
N PRO A 122 33.08 -1.30 8.18
CA PRO A 122 33.46 -0.25 7.23
C PRO A 122 32.79 -0.43 5.87
N PRO A 123 32.52 0.67 5.14
CA PRO A 123 31.98 0.61 3.79
C PRO A 123 33.04 0.10 2.80
N LEU A 124 32.61 -0.60 1.74
CA LEU A 124 33.51 -1.08 0.69
C LEU A 124 34.17 0.04 -0.11
N SER A 125 33.65 1.27 -0.05
CA SER A 125 34.30 2.46 -0.60
C SER A 125 35.65 2.74 0.06
N ARG A 126 35.88 2.23 1.26
CA ARG A 126 37.17 2.31 1.96
C ARG A 126 38.20 1.33 1.38
N GLY A 127 37.76 0.22 0.81
CA GLY A 127 38.63 -0.82 0.27
C GLY A 127 37.96 -2.20 0.19
N MET A 128 38.36 -3.01 -0.78
CA MET A 128 37.81 -4.37 -0.97
C MET A 128 38.26 -5.36 0.10
N GLU A 129 39.31 -5.04 0.87
CA GLU A 129 39.72 -5.79 2.05
C GLU A 129 38.62 -5.86 3.12
N PHE A 130 37.75 -4.84 3.19
CA PHE A 130 36.61 -4.81 4.12
C PHE A 130 35.41 -5.66 3.68
N ASN A 131 35.51 -6.35 2.53
CA ASN A 131 34.54 -7.36 2.11
C ASN A 131 34.56 -8.61 3.00
N HIS A 132 35.62 -8.79 3.79
CA HIS A 132 35.76 -9.88 4.73
C HIS A 132 35.88 -9.31 6.14
N VAL A 133 34.94 -9.66 7.02
CA VAL A 133 34.96 -9.19 8.41
C VAL A 133 34.82 -10.37 9.35
N ASN A 134 35.74 -10.46 10.31
CA ASN A 134 35.72 -11.49 11.34
C ASN A 134 35.11 -10.91 12.61
N ILE A 135 33.97 -11.48 13.00
CA ILE A 135 33.34 -11.20 14.30
C ILE A 135 33.73 -12.34 15.22
N THR A 136 34.57 -12.02 16.20
CA THR A 136 35.17 -12.97 17.11
C THR A 136 34.57 -12.85 18.50
N ILE A 137 33.94 -13.94 18.94
CA ILE A 137 33.79 -14.32 20.34
C ILE A 137 34.71 -15.55 20.48
N ASP A 138 35.81 -15.43 21.21
CA ASP A 138 37.11 -15.94 20.73
C ASP A 138 37.43 -17.44 20.92
N LEU A 139 37.72 -18.19 19.83
CA LEU A 139 38.58 -19.41 19.64
C LEU A 139 37.86 -20.68 19.14
N GLU A 140 38.30 -21.52 18.18
CA GLU A 140 39.32 -21.50 17.11
C GLU A 140 39.13 -22.83 16.30
N GLN A 141 38.67 -22.80 15.05
CA GLN A 141 38.95 -23.83 14.03
C GLN A 141 38.58 -23.32 12.63
N GLN A 142 39.27 -23.80 11.59
CA GLN A 142 39.09 -23.40 10.20
C GLN A 142 38.41 -24.53 9.42
N PHE A 143 37.44 -24.18 8.57
CA PHE A 143 36.59 -25.13 7.84
C PHE A 143 37.30 -25.71 6.60
N GLY A 144 37.07 -27.01 6.36
CA GLY A 144 37.52 -27.76 5.19
C GLY A 144 36.41 -28.03 4.15
N MET A 145 36.80 -28.62 3.02
CA MET A 145 36.05 -28.73 1.76
C MET A 145 34.87 -29.74 1.74
N GLU A 146 34.61 -30.46 2.84
CA GLU A 146 33.67 -31.62 2.88
C GLU A 146 32.20 -31.27 3.23
N SER A 147 31.86 -29.98 3.30
CA SER A 147 30.66 -29.48 3.98
C SER A 147 29.34 -29.52 3.19
N LEU A 148 29.33 -29.93 1.92
CA LEU A 148 28.13 -29.92 1.05
C LEU A 148 27.29 -31.20 1.05
N SER A 149 27.67 -32.20 1.83
CA SER A 149 27.05 -33.53 1.82
C SER A 149 26.04 -33.71 2.96
N PRO A 150 25.05 -34.61 2.82
CA PRO A 150 24.05 -34.86 3.86
C PRO A 150 24.69 -35.24 5.20
N ILE A 151 24.08 -34.84 6.33
CA ILE A 151 24.58 -35.18 7.66
C ILE A 151 24.45 -36.69 7.87
N SER A 152 25.57 -37.40 7.79
CA SER A 152 25.65 -38.84 8.09
C SER A 152 26.10 -39.11 9.53
N GLU A 153 26.76 -38.13 10.16
CA GLU A 153 27.44 -38.27 11.46
C GLU A 153 27.14 -37.07 12.37
N ASP A 154 27.13 -37.29 13.69
CA ASP A 154 26.73 -36.29 14.68
C ASP A 154 27.70 -35.11 14.83
N ASP A 155 28.95 -35.23 14.36
CA ASP A 155 30.00 -34.20 14.43
C ASP A 155 30.29 -33.52 13.08
N ARG A 156 29.56 -33.91 12.02
CA ARG A 156 29.75 -33.37 10.67
C ARG A 156 29.47 -31.87 10.61
N VAL A 157 30.36 -31.15 9.92
CA VAL A 157 30.18 -29.74 9.54
C VAL A 157 29.38 -29.66 8.25
N VAL A 158 28.42 -28.73 8.19
CA VAL A 158 27.48 -28.58 7.07
C VAL A 158 27.53 -27.16 6.54
N CYS A 159 27.47 -27.02 5.23
CA CYS A 159 27.22 -25.78 4.52
C CYS A 159 25.74 -25.76 4.12
N ARG A 160 25.03 -24.68 4.47
CA ARG A 160 23.65 -24.45 4.01
C ARG A 160 23.57 -23.11 3.28
N SER A 161 22.76 -23.07 2.23
CA SER A 161 22.50 -21.88 1.42
C SER A 161 21.07 -21.34 1.58
N ASP A 162 20.21 -22.06 2.30
CA ASP A 162 18.80 -21.74 2.54
C ASP A 162 18.60 -20.41 3.30
N LEU A 163 19.53 -20.08 4.20
CA LEU A 163 19.55 -18.82 4.94
C LEU A 163 20.35 -17.70 4.27
N ALA A 164 21.00 -17.98 3.14
CA ALA A 164 21.85 -17.02 2.43
C ALA A 164 21.08 -16.21 1.37
N GLY A 165 19.74 -16.25 1.42
CA GLY A 165 18.88 -15.40 0.60
C GLY A 165 19.14 -13.92 0.86
N ILE A 166 18.88 -13.07 -0.14
CA ILE A 166 19.06 -11.62 -0.01
C ILE A 166 17.83 -10.91 0.58
N HIS A 167 16.70 -11.59 0.61
CA HIS A 167 15.45 -11.08 1.17
C HIS A 167 15.22 -11.72 2.55
N PRO A 168 14.80 -10.94 3.57
CA PRO A 168 14.60 -9.49 3.55
C PRO A 168 15.91 -8.69 3.60
N LEU A 169 15.91 -7.46 3.08
CA LEU A 169 17.10 -6.58 3.05
C LEU A 169 17.40 -5.93 4.41
N GLU A 170 16.42 -5.89 5.30
CA GLU A 170 16.52 -5.40 6.67
C GLU A 170 15.87 -6.42 7.63
N ASN A 171 16.30 -6.42 8.89
CA ASN A 171 15.74 -7.28 9.95
C ASN A 171 15.69 -8.78 9.58
N ALA A 172 16.63 -9.24 8.75
CA ALA A 172 16.78 -10.65 8.42
C ALA A 172 17.36 -11.41 9.62
N GLU A 173 16.80 -12.58 9.92
CA GLU A 173 17.26 -13.44 11.00
C GLU A 173 17.89 -14.72 10.45
N MET A 174 19.10 -15.04 10.93
CA MET A 174 19.76 -16.31 10.64
C MET A 174 19.74 -17.20 11.88
N VAL A 175 18.93 -18.26 11.85
CA VAL A 175 18.79 -19.20 12.97
C VAL A 175 19.51 -20.51 12.68
N ILE A 176 20.58 -20.78 13.43
CA ILE A 176 21.36 -22.01 13.33
C ILE A 176 20.99 -22.95 14.47
N LYS A 177 20.30 -24.05 14.15
CA LYS A 177 19.96 -25.11 15.11
C LYS A 177 20.99 -26.24 15.04
N ILE A 178 21.91 -26.27 16.01
CA ILE A 178 23.06 -27.19 16.05
C ILE A 178 22.63 -28.66 16.07
N LEU A 179 21.51 -29.00 16.72
CA LEU A 179 21.03 -30.37 16.86
C LEU A 179 20.16 -30.88 15.69
N GLU A 180 19.73 -30.00 14.81
CA GLU A 180 18.77 -30.35 13.76
C GLU A 180 19.42 -31.22 12.69
N HIS A 181 18.66 -32.18 12.15
CA HIS A 181 19.12 -33.16 11.13
C HIS A 181 20.30 -34.06 11.53
N ARG A 182 20.69 -34.10 12.82
CA ARG A 182 21.72 -35.03 13.32
C ARG A 182 21.11 -36.40 13.69
N PRO A 183 21.79 -37.53 13.37
CA PRO A 183 21.28 -38.88 13.63
C PRO A 183 20.85 -39.13 15.08
N SER A 184 21.64 -38.67 16.05
CA SER A 184 21.35 -38.89 17.48
C SER A 184 20.62 -37.73 18.15
N ARG A 185 19.92 -36.86 17.40
CA ARG A 185 19.22 -35.68 17.97
C ARG A 185 18.28 -36.01 19.13
N PHE A 186 17.65 -37.19 19.11
CA PHE A 186 16.73 -37.66 20.17
C PHE A 186 17.43 -38.49 21.26
N LYS A 187 18.74 -38.73 21.12
CA LYS A 187 19.58 -39.52 22.02
C LYS A 187 20.79 -38.70 22.51
N PHE A 188 20.58 -37.41 22.77
CA PHE A 188 21.65 -36.48 23.19
C PHE A 188 22.38 -36.98 24.43
N SER A 189 21.64 -37.43 25.46
CA SER A 189 22.22 -37.89 26.73
C SER A 189 23.14 -39.11 26.62
N SER A 190 23.02 -39.90 25.54
CA SER A 190 23.83 -41.09 25.32
C SER A 190 24.81 -40.98 24.15
N SER A 191 24.72 -39.95 23.31
CA SER A 191 25.68 -39.69 22.23
C SER A 191 26.81 -38.79 22.72
N GLU A 192 27.98 -39.38 22.97
CA GLU A 192 29.19 -38.64 23.33
C GLU A 192 29.66 -37.72 22.19
N ALA A 193 29.52 -38.16 20.94
CA ALA A 193 29.85 -37.36 19.76
C ALA A 193 29.03 -36.06 19.71
N LEU A 194 27.71 -36.15 19.94
CA LEU A 194 26.83 -34.99 19.90
C LEU A 194 27.04 -34.05 21.10
N GLN A 195 27.37 -34.59 22.27
CA GLN A 195 27.73 -33.80 23.45
C GLN A 195 29.03 -33.02 23.23
N ASN A 196 30.07 -33.68 22.70
CA ASN A 196 31.33 -33.03 22.38
C ASN A 196 31.16 -31.99 21.26
N PHE A 197 30.34 -32.29 20.25
CA PHE A 197 30.08 -31.38 19.13
C PHE A 197 29.33 -30.11 19.55
N THR A 198 28.36 -30.22 20.47
CA THR A 198 27.61 -29.06 20.99
C THR A 198 28.37 -28.28 22.06
N ARG A 199 29.49 -28.82 22.56
CA ARG A 199 30.30 -28.17 23.58
C ARG A 199 31.18 -27.10 22.93
N ALA A 200 30.83 -25.85 23.17
CA ALA A 200 31.62 -24.69 22.76
C ALA A 200 32.03 -23.87 23.99
N THR A 201 33.30 -23.49 24.07
CA THR A 201 33.75 -22.44 24.98
C THR A 201 33.57 -21.07 24.35
N ASN A 202 33.64 -20.99 23.01
CA ASN A 202 33.63 -19.74 22.25
C ASN A 202 33.02 -19.93 20.84
N VAL A 203 32.58 -18.83 20.20
CA VAL A 203 31.81 -18.86 18.94
C VAL A 203 32.33 -17.79 17.96
N ARG A 204 32.90 -18.20 16.82
CA ARG A 204 33.38 -17.26 15.79
C ARG A 204 32.42 -17.21 14.60
N ILE A 205 32.02 -16.00 14.21
CA ILE A 205 31.26 -15.73 12.99
C ILE A 205 32.18 -15.04 11.99
N ARG A 206 32.40 -15.68 10.83
CA ARG A 206 33.19 -15.09 9.74
C ARG A 206 32.27 -14.69 8.60
N LEU A 207 32.19 -13.40 8.31
CA LEU A 207 31.50 -12.90 7.13
C LEU A 207 32.52 -12.88 5.99
N LEU A 208 32.41 -13.87 5.10
CA LEU A 208 33.38 -14.12 4.03
C LEU A 208 33.14 -13.26 2.77
N GLY A 209 32.06 -12.50 2.73
CA GLY A 209 31.71 -11.69 1.57
C GLY A 209 30.32 -11.14 1.71
N THR A 210 30.16 -9.86 1.39
CA THR A 210 28.82 -9.28 1.23
C THR A 210 28.30 -9.55 -0.18
N ARG A 211 26.98 -9.74 -0.30
CA ARG A 211 26.32 -9.69 -1.61
C ARG A 211 26.26 -8.23 -2.04
N THR A 212 27.31 -7.80 -2.75
CA THR A 212 27.44 -6.44 -3.26
C THR A 212 26.35 -6.05 -4.27
N LEU A 213 25.53 -7.00 -4.74
CA LEU A 213 24.57 -6.77 -5.82
C LEU A 213 25.24 -6.11 -7.03
N GLN A 214 26.44 -6.57 -7.38
CA GLN A 214 27.31 -6.01 -8.43
C GLN A 214 27.91 -4.62 -8.11
N GLY A 215 27.75 -4.09 -6.89
CA GLY A 215 28.33 -2.82 -6.46
C GLY A 215 29.87 -2.76 -6.46
N HIS A 216 30.57 -3.88 -6.53
CA HIS A 216 32.03 -3.89 -6.71
C HIS A 216 32.46 -3.49 -8.14
N LEU A 217 31.53 -3.44 -9.11
CA LEU A 217 31.75 -2.88 -10.44
C LEU A 217 31.66 -1.34 -10.45
N MET A 218 31.37 -0.70 -9.30
CA MET A 218 31.35 0.75 -9.15
C MET A 218 32.77 1.31 -9.20
N HIS A 219 33.05 2.16 -10.18
CA HIS A 219 34.37 2.80 -10.35
C HIS A 219 34.55 3.91 -9.30
N LEU A 220 35.17 3.57 -8.16
CA LEU A 220 35.36 4.47 -7.00
C LEU A 220 36.25 5.70 -7.26
N ASN A 221 36.98 5.74 -8.38
CA ASN A 221 37.99 6.77 -8.64
C ASN A 221 37.50 7.98 -9.43
N ASP A 222 36.26 8.00 -9.92
CA ASP A 222 35.73 9.19 -10.60
C ASP A 222 34.67 9.89 -9.74
N ARG A 223 35.13 10.87 -8.96
CA ARG A 223 34.26 11.73 -8.13
C ARG A 223 33.29 12.59 -8.96
N THR A 224 33.33 12.51 -10.29
CA THR A 224 32.47 13.29 -11.18
C THR A 224 31.31 12.51 -11.77
N ASP A 225 31.17 11.21 -11.47
CA ASP A 225 30.11 10.40 -12.03
C ASP A 225 28.89 10.26 -11.08
N PRO A 226 27.78 10.99 -11.31
CA PRO A 226 26.55 10.85 -10.54
C PRO A 226 25.85 9.50 -10.75
N THR A 227 26.41 8.61 -11.57
CA THR A 227 25.88 7.27 -11.85
C THR A 227 26.42 6.17 -10.95
N VAL A 228 27.27 6.47 -9.96
CA VAL A 228 27.82 5.46 -9.03
C VAL A 228 26.74 4.78 -8.16
N THR A 229 25.49 5.26 -8.18
CA THR A 229 24.30 4.55 -7.64
C THR A 229 23.40 3.87 -8.68
N ARG A 230 23.72 3.92 -9.98
CA ARG A 230 22.87 3.40 -11.06
C ARG A 230 23.09 1.91 -11.25
N ARG A 231 22.33 1.14 -10.48
CA ARG A 231 21.88 -0.18 -10.91
C ARG A 231 21.12 0.01 -12.23
N ASP A 232 21.48 -0.73 -13.27
CA ASP A 232 20.74 -0.75 -14.53
C ASP A 232 19.34 -1.40 -14.39
N PHE A 233 18.94 -1.77 -13.16
CA PHE A 233 17.67 -2.40 -12.81
C PHE A 233 17.35 -3.62 -13.69
N THR A 234 18.37 -4.42 -14.00
CA THR A 234 18.29 -5.63 -14.84
C THR A 234 18.43 -6.94 -14.06
N GLU A 235 17.77 -8.01 -14.52
CA GLU A 235 17.86 -9.39 -14.01
C GLU A 235 18.00 -10.43 -15.14
N GLY A 236 18.17 -11.71 -14.76
CA GLY A 236 18.33 -12.84 -15.68
C GLY A 236 19.78 -13.27 -15.86
N VAL A 237 19.98 -14.47 -16.43
CA VAL A 237 21.32 -15.09 -16.61
C VAL A 237 22.28 -14.18 -17.38
N ASN A 238 21.76 -13.36 -18.30
CA ASN A 238 22.52 -12.40 -19.10
C ASN A 238 22.12 -10.94 -18.83
N CYS A 239 21.51 -10.63 -17.68
CA CYS A 239 21.02 -9.28 -17.36
C CYS A 239 20.09 -8.70 -18.46
N ASN A 240 19.38 -9.56 -19.19
CA ASN A 240 18.64 -9.17 -20.38
C ASN A 240 17.19 -8.80 -20.10
N LYS A 241 16.73 -8.86 -18.84
CA LYS A 241 15.38 -8.50 -18.39
C LYS A 241 15.46 -7.36 -17.39
N CYS A 242 14.36 -6.65 -17.17
CA CYS A 242 14.25 -5.69 -16.07
C CYS A 242 13.79 -6.40 -14.79
N VAL A 243 14.30 -5.96 -13.64
CA VAL A 243 13.83 -6.44 -12.32
C VAL A 243 12.36 -6.08 -12.13
N PHE A 244 11.69 -6.80 -11.23
CA PHE A 244 10.29 -6.52 -10.85
C PHE A 244 10.07 -5.04 -10.50
N GLY A 245 9.00 -4.43 -11.01
CA GLY A 245 8.69 -3.01 -10.86
C GLY A 245 9.43 -2.08 -11.82
N TYR A 246 10.16 -2.61 -12.81
CA TYR A 246 10.84 -1.84 -13.85
C TYR A 246 10.50 -2.39 -15.25
N TYR A 247 10.51 -1.51 -16.25
CA TYR A 247 10.24 -1.84 -17.65
C TYR A 247 11.32 -1.28 -18.58
N ARG A 248 11.48 -1.89 -19.76
CA ARG A 248 12.36 -1.41 -20.82
C ARG A 248 11.53 -0.70 -21.88
N GLN A 249 11.79 0.58 -22.09
CA GLN A 249 11.10 1.38 -23.09
C GLN A 249 11.43 0.90 -24.51
N ASP A 250 10.44 0.97 -25.40
CA ASP A 250 10.63 0.62 -26.82
C ASP A 250 11.80 1.39 -27.45
N GLY A 251 12.66 0.64 -28.14
CA GLY A 251 13.86 1.15 -28.81
C GLY A 251 15.14 1.14 -27.97
N VAL A 252 15.05 0.87 -26.66
CA VAL A 252 16.23 0.72 -25.77
C VAL A 252 16.73 -0.71 -25.81
N GLN A 253 18.03 -0.91 -25.98
CA GLN A 253 18.68 -2.23 -25.96
C GLN A 253 19.08 -2.64 -24.54
N TRP A 254 19.26 -3.94 -24.31
CA TRP A 254 19.65 -4.48 -23.00
C TRP A 254 21.07 -4.06 -22.56
N ASN A 255 21.91 -3.64 -23.51
CA ASN A 255 23.29 -3.19 -23.28
C ASN A 255 23.44 -1.66 -23.23
N ASP A 256 22.33 -0.92 -23.36
CA ASP A 256 22.32 0.53 -23.21
C ASP A 256 22.47 0.91 -21.73
N THR A 257 22.97 2.11 -21.45
CA THR A 257 23.10 2.63 -20.08
C THR A 257 21.74 2.93 -19.47
N MET A 258 21.44 2.39 -18.29
CA MET A 258 20.11 2.44 -17.64
C MET A 258 18.98 1.99 -18.56
N PRO A 259 18.97 0.70 -18.97
CA PRO A 259 18.01 0.18 -19.93
C PRO A 259 16.61 -0.03 -19.33
N CYS A 260 16.48 0.05 -18.00
CA CYS A 260 15.24 -0.20 -17.28
C CYS A 260 14.80 1.02 -16.46
N LYS A 261 13.51 1.37 -16.58
CA LYS A 261 12.86 2.49 -15.90
C LYS A 261 11.83 2.00 -14.89
N LEU A 262 11.71 2.70 -13.77
CA LEU A 262 10.74 2.38 -12.71
C LEU A 262 9.30 2.52 -13.24
N CYS A 263 8.45 1.56 -12.90
CA CYS A 263 7.01 1.64 -13.11
C CYS A 263 6.44 2.81 -12.28
N ASN A 264 5.70 3.72 -12.92
CA ASN A 264 5.10 4.88 -12.25
C ASN A 264 3.60 4.67 -12.03
N CYS A 265 3.26 3.66 -11.23
CA CYS A 265 1.89 3.23 -10.99
C CYS A 265 1.34 3.75 -9.66
N ASP A 266 0.04 4.00 -9.61
CA ASP A 266 -0.67 4.33 -8.39
C ASP A 266 -0.86 3.05 -7.55
N PRO A 267 -0.31 2.98 -6.32
CA PRO A 267 -0.36 1.78 -5.50
C PRO A 267 -1.78 1.41 -5.04
N VAL A 268 -2.70 2.38 -5.02
CA VAL A 268 -4.11 2.14 -4.67
C VAL A 268 -4.79 1.35 -5.79
N GLY A 269 -4.70 1.86 -7.01
CA GLY A 269 -5.40 1.32 -8.18
C GLY A 269 -4.68 0.21 -8.94
N THR A 270 -3.43 -0.10 -8.60
CA THR A 270 -2.62 -1.12 -9.32
C THR A 270 -2.56 -2.42 -8.52
N GLU A 271 -2.67 -3.55 -9.22
CA GLU A 271 -2.46 -4.88 -8.64
C GLU A 271 -0.95 -5.09 -8.39
N ASP A 272 -0.55 -5.25 -7.12
CA ASP A 272 0.82 -5.48 -6.62
C ASP A 272 1.99 -4.85 -7.41
N GLY A 273 1.90 -3.56 -7.78
CA GLY A 273 3.02 -2.82 -8.37
C GLY A 273 3.51 -3.32 -9.74
N ILE A 274 2.67 -4.08 -10.46
CA ILE A 274 3.01 -4.67 -11.75
C ILE A 274 2.67 -3.69 -12.89
N CYS A 275 3.67 -3.32 -13.68
CA CYS A 275 3.50 -2.72 -15.00
C CYS A 275 4.05 -3.65 -16.09
N ASP A 276 3.53 -3.51 -17.30
CA ASP A 276 4.01 -4.25 -18.45
C ASP A 276 5.50 -3.94 -18.73
N GLN A 277 6.31 -4.99 -18.90
CA GLN A 277 7.77 -4.87 -18.97
C GLN A 277 8.30 -4.18 -20.24
N HIS A 278 7.45 -3.91 -21.23
CA HIS A 278 7.83 -3.30 -22.50
C HIS A 278 7.21 -1.91 -22.70
N SER A 279 5.95 -1.75 -22.32
CA SER A 279 5.21 -0.49 -22.46
C SER A 279 5.25 0.38 -21.21
N GLY A 280 5.45 -0.20 -20.02
CA GLY A 280 5.36 0.50 -18.74
C GLY A 280 3.92 0.78 -18.29
N GLN A 281 2.91 0.27 -19.02
CA GLN A 281 1.50 0.41 -18.68
C GLN A 281 1.16 -0.36 -17.40
N CYS A 282 0.54 0.31 -16.43
CA CYS A 282 0.18 -0.28 -15.15
C CYS A 282 -1.01 -1.24 -15.27
N MET A 283 -0.97 -2.33 -14.51
CA MET A 283 -2.06 -3.31 -14.42
C MET A 283 -3.09 -2.86 -13.38
N CYS A 284 -4.19 -2.27 -13.84
CA CYS A 284 -5.21 -1.69 -12.97
C CYS A 284 -6.13 -2.76 -12.36
N LYS A 285 -6.44 -2.60 -11.07
CA LYS A 285 -7.48 -3.36 -10.36
C LYS A 285 -8.86 -3.03 -10.95
N ASP A 286 -9.80 -3.95 -10.75
CA ASP A 286 -11.20 -3.72 -11.12
C ASP A 286 -11.73 -2.39 -10.57
N GLY A 287 -12.32 -1.58 -11.44
CA GLY A 287 -12.83 -0.25 -11.10
C GLY A 287 -11.83 0.90 -11.16
N PHE A 288 -10.57 0.64 -11.55
CA PHE A 288 -9.55 1.65 -11.79
C PHE A 288 -9.11 1.66 -13.26
N VAL A 289 -8.74 2.85 -13.77
CA VAL A 289 -8.33 3.08 -15.15
C VAL A 289 -7.23 4.15 -15.24
N GLY A 290 -6.63 4.29 -16.42
CA GLY A 290 -5.58 5.26 -16.72
C GLY A 290 -4.20 4.60 -16.86
N GLU A 291 -3.21 5.32 -17.39
CA GLU A 291 -1.85 4.77 -17.56
C GLU A 291 -1.20 4.36 -16.23
N LYS A 292 -1.61 5.03 -15.14
CA LYS A 292 -1.12 4.80 -13.78
C LYS A 292 -2.14 4.18 -12.84
N CYS A 293 -3.36 3.90 -13.29
CA CYS A 293 -4.46 3.45 -12.43
C CYS A 293 -4.86 4.46 -11.34
N ASP A 294 -4.72 5.75 -11.63
CA ASP A 294 -4.99 6.88 -10.73
C ASP A 294 -6.41 7.47 -10.91
N GLN A 295 -7.25 6.81 -11.70
CA GLN A 295 -8.62 7.25 -12.02
C GLN A 295 -9.59 6.09 -11.80
N CYS A 296 -10.83 6.41 -11.45
CA CYS A 296 -11.88 5.40 -11.39
C CYS A 296 -12.37 5.09 -12.81
N ASP A 297 -12.58 3.81 -13.08
CA ASP A 297 -13.10 3.34 -14.37
C ASP A 297 -14.56 3.80 -14.58
N ILE A 298 -15.06 3.67 -15.80
CA ILE A 298 -16.41 4.08 -16.17
C ILE A 298 -17.43 3.40 -15.24
N GLY A 299 -18.23 4.21 -14.55
CA GLY A 299 -19.23 3.76 -13.58
C GLY A 299 -18.73 3.73 -12.13
N TYR A 300 -17.44 3.93 -11.87
CA TYR A 300 -16.86 4.02 -10.54
C TYR A 300 -16.53 5.48 -10.20
N TYR A 301 -16.64 5.88 -8.93
CA TYR A 301 -16.38 7.27 -8.51
C TYR A 301 -15.77 7.36 -7.11
N GLY A 302 -15.14 8.50 -6.79
CA GLY A 302 -14.58 8.73 -5.44
C GLY A 302 -13.25 8.02 -5.17
N TYR A 303 -12.27 8.21 -6.06
CA TYR A 303 -10.86 7.87 -5.79
C TYR A 303 -10.42 8.45 -4.42
N PRO A 304 -9.67 7.71 -3.57
CA PRO A 304 -8.95 6.45 -3.83
C PRO A 304 -9.78 5.17 -3.68
N ASN A 305 -11.03 5.26 -3.22
CA ASN A 305 -11.82 4.05 -2.89
C ASN A 305 -12.66 3.53 -4.05
N CYS A 306 -12.72 4.26 -5.17
CA CYS A 306 -13.51 3.98 -6.38
C CYS A 306 -14.77 3.16 -6.08
N LYS A 307 -15.75 3.80 -5.43
CA LYS A 307 -17.01 3.20 -5.05
C LYS A 307 -17.88 3.04 -6.29
N GLY A 308 -18.44 1.85 -6.47
CA GLY A 308 -19.16 1.45 -7.68
C GLY A 308 -18.80 0.03 -8.08
N GLY A 309 -19.41 -0.52 -9.14
CA GLY A 309 -19.04 -1.82 -9.71
C GLY A 309 -20.01 -2.98 -9.49
N SER A 310 -20.92 -2.87 -8.53
CA SER A 310 -22.15 -3.68 -8.57
C SER A 310 -23.15 -2.96 -9.47
N ARG A 311 -23.80 -3.69 -10.37
CA ARG A 311 -24.87 -3.27 -11.31
C ARG A 311 -26.02 -2.45 -10.67
N LEU A 312 -25.98 -2.22 -9.35
CA LEU A 312 -27.03 -1.57 -8.56
C LEU A 312 -26.60 -0.30 -7.80
N GLU A 313 -25.30 0.04 -7.70
CA GLU A 313 -24.83 1.17 -6.86
C GLU A 313 -23.77 2.08 -7.49
N ALA A 314 -23.39 1.83 -8.74
CA ALA A 314 -22.49 2.67 -9.52
C ALA A 314 -23.30 3.63 -10.40
N CYS A 315 -23.24 4.95 -10.14
CA CYS A 315 -23.97 5.99 -10.88
C CYS A 315 -25.44 5.63 -11.17
N SER A 316 -26.36 5.94 -10.26
CA SER A 316 -27.77 5.57 -10.41
C SER A 316 -28.56 6.38 -11.47
N CYS A 317 -27.94 6.77 -12.59
CA CYS A 317 -28.53 7.59 -13.65
C CYS A 317 -29.73 6.92 -14.32
N LEU A 318 -30.83 7.65 -14.50
CA LEU A 318 -31.98 7.14 -15.25
C LEU A 318 -31.76 7.32 -16.75
N ILE A 319 -31.80 6.22 -17.51
CA ILE A 319 -31.53 6.19 -18.97
C ILE A 319 -32.45 7.14 -19.75
N ASP A 320 -33.67 7.36 -19.26
CA ASP A 320 -34.65 8.25 -19.88
C ASP A 320 -34.15 9.71 -19.92
N GLY A 321 -33.59 10.19 -18.82
CA GLY A 321 -33.11 11.58 -18.70
C GLY A 321 -31.61 11.77 -18.86
N ALA A 322 -30.79 10.73 -18.76
CA ALA A 322 -29.34 10.83 -18.84
C ALA A 322 -28.81 10.58 -20.26
N LYS A 323 -27.69 11.22 -20.61
CA LYS A 323 -26.96 10.98 -21.88
C LYS A 323 -26.24 9.62 -21.91
N GLY A 324 -26.12 8.96 -20.75
CA GLY A 324 -25.52 7.64 -20.56
C GLY A 324 -25.60 7.23 -19.09
N GLN A 325 -25.00 6.09 -18.73
CA GLN A 325 -24.92 5.61 -17.34
C GLN A 325 -23.70 6.16 -16.57
N ALA A 326 -22.87 6.99 -17.21
CA ALA A 326 -21.73 7.63 -16.57
C ALA A 326 -22.14 8.88 -15.77
N CYS A 327 -21.47 9.10 -14.64
CA CYS A 327 -21.61 10.28 -13.79
C CYS A 327 -20.24 10.93 -13.51
N ASP A 328 -20.21 12.16 -13.01
CA ASP A 328 -18.97 12.86 -12.68
C ASP A 328 -18.31 12.34 -11.39
N SER A 329 -17.17 12.92 -11.01
CA SER A 329 -16.42 12.52 -9.81
C SER A 329 -17.17 12.70 -8.48
N LYS A 330 -18.31 13.42 -8.48
CA LYS A 330 -19.20 13.61 -7.33
C LYS A 330 -20.43 12.71 -7.38
N GLY A 331 -20.61 11.92 -8.43
CA GLY A 331 -21.79 11.07 -8.61
C GLY A 331 -22.92 11.71 -9.42
N GLN A 332 -22.73 12.92 -9.98
CA GLN A 332 -23.76 13.65 -10.73
C GLN A 332 -23.84 13.17 -12.19
N CYS A 333 -25.02 12.74 -12.61
CA CYS A 333 -25.26 12.25 -13.96
C CYS A 333 -25.30 13.37 -15.01
N TYR A 334 -24.86 13.05 -16.23
CA TYR A 334 -24.92 13.97 -17.36
C TYR A 334 -26.31 13.97 -18.02
N CYS A 335 -27.15 14.94 -17.66
CA CYS A 335 -28.54 14.98 -18.14
C CYS A 335 -28.69 15.47 -19.58
N LYS A 336 -29.73 14.96 -20.28
CA LYS A 336 -30.24 15.47 -21.56
C LYS A 336 -30.80 16.88 -21.37
N GLY A 337 -31.00 17.61 -22.46
CA GLY A 337 -31.32 19.05 -22.45
C GLY A 337 -32.44 19.47 -21.49
N ASN A 338 -33.53 18.70 -21.47
CA ASN A 338 -34.77 19.03 -20.75
C ASN A 338 -34.86 18.40 -19.35
N PHE A 339 -33.80 17.76 -18.89
CA PHE A 339 -33.76 16.96 -17.66
C PHE A 339 -32.77 17.54 -16.65
N GLU A 340 -33.02 17.34 -15.37
CA GLU A 340 -32.17 17.75 -14.26
C GLU A 340 -32.24 16.76 -13.08
N GLY A 341 -31.49 17.06 -12.02
CA GLY A 341 -31.35 16.20 -10.84
C GLY A 341 -30.08 15.36 -10.85
N GLU A 342 -29.67 14.86 -9.69
CA GLU A 342 -28.44 14.05 -9.55
C GLU A 342 -28.46 12.80 -10.42
N ARG A 343 -29.66 12.24 -10.64
CA ARG A 343 -29.90 11.03 -11.42
C ARG A 343 -30.59 11.28 -12.76
N CYS A 344 -30.81 12.55 -13.13
CA CYS A 344 -31.61 12.95 -14.30
C CYS A 344 -33.04 12.39 -14.28
N ASP A 345 -33.67 12.44 -13.10
CA ASP A 345 -34.96 11.84 -12.77
C ASP A 345 -36.12 12.86 -12.73
N ARG A 346 -35.85 14.12 -13.07
CA ARG A 346 -36.86 15.18 -13.15
C ARG A 346 -36.67 16.05 -14.39
N CYS A 347 -37.74 16.70 -14.82
CA CYS A 347 -37.69 17.71 -15.88
C CYS A 347 -37.15 19.03 -15.33
N LYS A 348 -36.47 19.80 -16.18
CA LYS A 348 -36.06 21.18 -15.87
C LYS A 348 -37.29 22.08 -15.68
N PRO A 349 -37.12 23.25 -15.03
CA PRO A 349 -38.17 24.27 -14.99
C PRO A 349 -38.73 24.59 -16.38
N ASN A 350 -40.05 24.74 -16.48
CA ASN A 350 -40.81 24.90 -17.74
C ASN A 350 -40.90 23.66 -18.65
N PHE A 351 -40.50 22.48 -18.16
CA PHE A 351 -40.75 21.20 -18.82
C PHE A 351 -41.60 20.29 -17.92
N TYR A 352 -42.38 19.40 -18.52
CA TYR A 352 -43.31 18.53 -17.80
C TYR A 352 -43.40 17.12 -18.41
N ASN A 353 -44.13 16.21 -17.76
CA ASN A 353 -44.42 14.86 -18.26
C ASN A 353 -43.16 13.96 -18.38
N PHE A 354 -42.46 13.74 -17.27
CA PHE A 354 -41.38 12.73 -17.19
C PHE A 354 -41.94 11.33 -17.54
N PRO A 355 -41.27 10.50 -18.36
CA PRO A 355 -39.89 10.61 -18.87
C PRO A 355 -39.72 11.40 -20.19
N ALA A 356 -40.76 12.01 -20.75
CA ALA A 356 -40.66 12.74 -22.03
C ALA A 356 -40.06 14.15 -21.87
N CYS A 357 -40.39 14.86 -20.78
CA CYS A 357 -39.96 16.24 -20.50
C CYS A 357 -40.21 17.19 -21.68
N GLU A 358 -41.49 17.37 -21.99
CA GLU A 358 -42.02 18.23 -23.04
C GLU A 358 -42.07 19.70 -22.58
N GLU A 359 -41.98 20.64 -23.52
CA GLU A 359 -42.06 22.08 -23.22
C GLU A 359 -43.45 22.51 -22.75
N CYS A 360 -43.48 23.43 -21.80
CA CYS A 360 -44.70 24.11 -21.35
C CYS A 360 -45.32 24.91 -22.49
N ASN A 361 -46.52 24.52 -22.94
CA ASN A 361 -47.23 25.20 -24.03
C ASN A 361 -48.57 25.82 -23.57
N CYS A 362 -48.64 26.29 -22.32
CA CYS A 362 -49.83 26.94 -21.78
C CYS A 362 -50.10 28.29 -22.43
N HIS A 363 -51.37 28.58 -22.71
CA HIS A 363 -51.79 29.86 -23.27
C HIS A 363 -51.68 30.98 -22.21
N PRO A 364 -50.95 32.08 -22.47
CA PRO A 364 -50.61 33.08 -21.45
C PRO A 364 -51.83 33.85 -20.92
N ALA A 365 -52.89 34.00 -21.72
CA ALA A 365 -54.15 34.62 -21.25
C ALA A 365 -55.02 33.67 -20.42
N GLY A 366 -54.79 32.35 -20.54
CA GLY A 366 -55.64 31.33 -19.94
C GLY A 366 -55.17 30.80 -18.60
N VAL A 367 -53.92 31.05 -18.22
CA VAL A 367 -53.34 30.60 -16.96
C VAL A 367 -53.53 31.59 -15.82
N THR A 368 -53.57 31.09 -14.58
CA THR A 368 -53.70 31.94 -13.39
C THR A 368 -52.49 32.86 -13.20
N PRO A 369 -52.63 34.03 -12.55
CA PRO A 369 -51.52 34.98 -12.37
C PRO A 369 -50.33 34.44 -11.56
N ASP A 370 -50.58 33.46 -10.70
CA ASP A 370 -49.62 32.75 -9.86
C ASP A 370 -49.00 31.51 -10.54
N PHE A 371 -49.37 31.24 -11.80
CA PHE A 371 -48.81 30.12 -12.57
C PHE A 371 -47.32 30.35 -12.86
N ALA A 372 -46.47 29.69 -12.08
CA ALA A 372 -45.02 29.82 -12.15
C ALA A 372 -44.34 28.79 -13.08
N GLY A 373 -45.11 27.99 -13.82
CA GLY A 373 -44.61 26.93 -14.70
C GLY A 373 -45.33 25.58 -14.51
N CYS A 374 -45.29 24.75 -15.54
CA CYS A 374 -45.87 23.40 -15.54
C CYS A 374 -45.07 22.37 -14.71
N ASP A 375 -43.96 22.78 -14.09
CA ASP A 375 -43.18 21.97 -13.14
C ASP A 375 -43.87 21.83 -11.78
N LYS A 376 -44.87 22.67 -11.49
CA LYS A 376 -45.54 22.76 -10.17
C LYS A 376 -46.98 22.26 -10.14
N VAL A 377 -47.50 21.78 -11.26
CA VAL A 377 -48.85 21.23 -11.36
C VAL A 377 -48.91 19.78 -10.90
N GLN A 378 -50.10 19.30 -10.55
CA GLN A 378 -50.26 17.92 -10.10
C GLN A 378 -50.00 16.93 -11.25
N PRO A 379 -49.51 15.70 -10.95
CA PRO A 379 -49.30 14.68 -11.97
C PRO A 379 -50.57 14.42 -12.81
N GLY A 380 -50.50 14.69 -14.12
CA GLY A 380 -51.62 14.54 -15.06
C GLY A 380 -52.21 15.86 -15.55
N GLU A 381 -51.93 16.98 -14.88
CA GLU A 381 -52.28 18.33 -15.35
C GLU A 381 -51.07 19.00 -16.03
N LEU A 382 -51.33 19.93 -16.95
CA LEU A 382 -50.28 20.67 -17.68
C LEU A 382 -50.26 22.16 -17.29
N CYS A 383 -51.43 22.76 -17.10
CA CYS A 383 -51.58 24.18 -16.82
C CYS A 383 -52.62 24.41 -15.73
N SER A 384 -52.41 25.46 -14.91
CA SER A 384 -53.44 25.95 -13.99
C SER A 384 -54.32 26.98 -14.71
N CYS A 385 -55.47 26.56 -15.21
CA CYS A 385 -56.36 27.44 -15.97
C CYS A 385 -57.13 28.42 -15.06
N ARG A 386 -57.38 29.62 -15.58
CA ARG A 386 -58.30 30.60 -14.97
C ARG A 386 -59.71 30.04 -14.92
N LYS A 387 -60.53 30.58 -14.02
CA LYS A 387 -61.84 30.04 -13.65
C LYS A 387 -62.76 29.71 -14.83
N ASN A 388 -62.80 30.56 -15.86
CA ASN A 388 -63.70 30.41 -17.01
C ASN A 388 -63.01 29.83 -18.25
N VAL A 389 -61.80 29.31 -18.08
CA VAL A 389 -60.96 28.77 -19.15
C VAL A 389 -60.83 27.26 -18.97
N ASP A 390 -60.75 26.55 -20.07
CA ASP A 390 -60.67 25.10 -20.19
C ASP A 390 -59.64 24.71 -21.26
N GLY A 391 -59.45 23.41 -21.45
CA GLY A 391 -58.49 22.85 -22.37
C GLY A 391 -57.16 22.53 -21.67
N ARG A 392 -56.45 21.54 -22.21
CA ARG A 392 -55.19 21.04 -21.62
C ARG A 392 -54.11 22.13 -21.53
N ILE A 393 -54.14 23.11 -22.44
CA ILE A 393 -53.22 24.24 -22.47
C ILE A 393 -53.89 25.57 -22.10
N CYS A 394 -55.10 25.56 -21.53
CA CYS A 394 -55.89 26.75 -21.19
C CYS A 394 -56.15 27.71 -22.37
N ASP A 395 -56.36 27.18 -23.56
CA ASP A 395 -56.61 27.94 -24.78
C ASP A 395 -58.10 28.06 -25.14
N GLN A 396 -58.98 27.39 -24.40
CA GLN A 396 -60.41 27.33 -24.72
C GLN A 396 -61.24 27.97 -23.61
N CYS A 397 -62.36 28.60 -23.95
CA CYS A 397 -63.31 29.04 -22.94
C CYS A 397 -64.21 27.87 -22.52
N LYS A 398 -64.61 27.84 -21.25
CA LYS A 398 -65.65 26.91 -20.78
C LYS A 398 -66.96 27.17 -21.55
N PRO A 399 -67.87 26.17 -21.61
CA PRO A 399 -69.22 26.41 -22.15
C PRO A 399 -69.85 27.62 -21.49
N THR A 400 -70.53 28.45 -22.30
CA THR A 400 -71.15 29.74 -21.92
C THR A 400 -70.20 30.91 -21.64
N PHE A 401 -68.91 30.79 -22.02
CA PHE A 401 -67.94 31.89 -21.96
C PHE A 401 -67.25 32.08 -23.32
N TRP A 402 -66.74 33.29 -23.59
CA TRP A 402 -66.04 33.65 -24.83
C TRP A 402 -64.96 34.72 -24.58
N ASP A 403 -64.22 35.06 -25.64
CA ASP A 403 -63.21 36.13 -25.68
C ASP A 403 -62.10 36.00 -24.61
N LEU A 404 -61.25 34.98 -24.81
CA LEU A 404 -60.08 34.74 -23.97
C LEU A 404 -59.05 35.87 -24.12
N GLN A 405 -58.94 36.73 -23.11
CA GLN A 405 -58.01 37.86 -23.12
C GLN A 405 -57.24 38.00 -21.80
N TYR A 406 -56.00 38.47 -21.88
CA TYR A 406 -55.10 38.58 -20.72
C TYR A 406 -55.64 39.49 -19.61
N HIS A 407 -56.38 40.54 -20.00
CA HIS A 407 -56.91 41.56 -19.09
C HIS A 407 -58.19 41.13 -18.35
N HIS A 408 -58.82 40.02 -18.74
CA HIS A 408 -59.98 39.47 -18.05
C HIS A 408 -59.53 38.65 -16.83
N ALA A 409 -59.95 39.02 -15.62
CA ALA A 409 -59.52 38.36 -14.38
C ALA A 409 -59.74 36.83 -14.38
N ASP A 410 -60.87 36.38 -14.93
CA ASP A 410 -61.23 34.96 -15.05
C ASP A 410 -60.90 34.34 -16.43
N GLY A 411 -60.21 35.08 -17.30
CA GLY A 411 -59.76 34.68 -18.64
C GLY A 411 -60.79 34.90 -19.74
N CYS A 412 -61.96 34.25 -19.63
CA CYS A 412 -63.08 34.42 -20.56
C CYS A 412 -64.25 35.16 -19.89
N ILE A 413 -65.01 35.92 -20.68
CA ILE A 413 -66.22 36.63 -20.25
C ILE A 413 -67.47 35.82 -20.57
N GLU A 414 -68.52 36.02 -19.78
CA GLU A 414 -69.78 35.30 -19.93
C GLU A 414 -70.49 35.68 -21.24
N CYS A 415 -71.13 34.70 -21.88
CA CYS A 415 -72.01 34.95 -23.00
C CYS A 415 -73.26 35.70 -22.54
N ASP A 416 -73.64 36.78 -23.24
CA ASP A 416 -74.91 37.48 -23.03
C ASP A 416 -75.84 37.26 -24.25
N CYS A 417 -76.18 35.99 -24.51
CA CYS A 417 -77.06 35.65 -25.62
C CYS A 417 -78.53 35.85 -25.24
N ASN A 418 -79.31 36.46 -26.13
CA ASN A 418 -80.76 36.46 -25.98
C ASN A 418 -81.31 35.04 -26.21
N LEU A 419 -81.62 34.34 -25.11
CA LEU A 419 -82.03 32.93 -25.13
C LEU A 419 -83.24 32.65 -26.02
N ASN A 420 -84.18 33.60 -26.14
CA ASN A 420 -85.36 33.46 -27.01
C ASN A 420 -85.00 33.39 -28.51
N GLY A 421 -83.81 33.89 -28.90
CA GLY A 421 -83.31 33.89 -30.27
C GLY A 421 -82.37 32.72 -30.61
N THR A 422 -82.08 31.82 -29.67
CA THR A 422 -81.12 30.72 -29.88
C THR A 422 -81.83 29.42 -30.29
N LEU A 423 -81.17 28.58 -31.09
CA LEU A 423 -81.74 27.34 -31.65
C LEU A 423 -82.17 26.29 -30.60
N ALA A 424 -81.84 26.49 -29.32
CA ALA A 424 -82.17 25.56 -28.23
C ALA A 424 -82.24 26.21 -26.84
N MET A 425 -82.45 27.53 -26.73
CA MET A 425 -82.37 28.28 -25.45
C MET A 425 -81.02 28.12 -24.71
N LEU A 426 -79.93 27.89 -25.45
CA LEU A 426 -78.58 27.69 -24.91
C LEU A 426 -77.80 29.00 -24.91
N ASN A 427 -77.10 29.30 -23.82
CA ASN A 427 -76.22 30.47 -23.70
C ASN A 427 -74.80 30.21 -24.21
N THR A 428 -74.63 29.39 -25.25
CA THR A 428 -73.32 29.08 -25.83
C THR A 428 -73.01 30.06 -26.96
N CYS A 429 -71.89 30.76 -26.88
CA CYS A 429 -71.41 31.68 -27.91
C CYS A 429 -70.01 31.25 -28.38
N ASP A 430 -69.71 31.47 -29.67
CA ASP A 430 -68.45 31.09 -30.31
C ASP A 430 -67.96 32.23 -31.21
N LEU A 431 -66.65 32.38 -31.35
CA LEU A 431 -66.02 33.35 -32.24
C LEU A 431 -65.96 32.72 -33.64
N LYS A 432 -66.76 33.23 -34.57
CA LYS A 432 -66.62 32.86 -35.99
C LYS A 432 -65.38 33.48 -36.63
#